data_AF-A0A1C5VXF0-F1
#
_entry.id   AF-A0A1C5VXF0-F1
#
_cell.length_a   1.000
_cell.length_b   1.000
_cell.length_c   1.000
_cell.angle_alpha   90.00
_cell.angle_beta   90.00
_cell.angle_gamma   90.00
#
_symmetry.space_group_name_H-M   'P 1'
#
loop_
_entity.id
_entity.type
_entity.pdbx_description
1 polymer ?
#
loop_
_entity_poly.entity_id
_entity_poly.type
_entity_poly.pdbx_seq_one_letter_code
_entity_poly.pdbx_strand_id
1 'polypeptide(L)'
;MKKIASFTIDHIKLQPGIYVSRKDYLGKEVITTFDIRMTSPNEEPVMNTAELHAMEHLAATFLRNHAEFGSKIIYWGPMGCRTGNYLLLAGDYESRDIVPLMIEMFEFIRDFEGEIPGASAKDCGNYLDMNPGMAKYLANKYLNDVLYDIRPDRLTYPE
;
A
#
# COMPACT_ATOMS: atom_id res chain seq x y z
N MET A 1 -21.58 -11.95 -14.79
CA MET A 1 -20.81 -10.68 -14.70
C MET A 1 -19.34 -10.99 -14.90
N LYS A 2 -18.56 -10.07 -15.48
CA LYS A 2 -17.10 -10.24 -15.56
C LYS A 2 -16.51 -10.00 -14.16
N LYS A 3 -15.62 -10.90 -13.72
CA LYS A 3 -14.87 -10.71 -12.47
C LYS A 3 -13.88 -9.56 -12.65
N ILE A 4 -13.67 -8.76 -11.60
CA ILE A 4 -12.56 -7.80 -11.55
C ILE A 4 -11.25 -8.54 -11.24
N ALA A 5 -10.11 -7.92 -11.53
CA ALA A 5 -8.79 -8.56 -11.41
C ALA A 5 -8.52 -9.18 -10.02
N SER A 6 -8.90 -8.51 -8.93
CA SER A 6 -8.72 -9.08 -7.59
C SER A 6 -9.53 -10.37 -7.37
N PHE A 7 -10.66 -10.56 -8.05
CA PHE A 7 -11.52 -11.74 -7.88
C PHE A 7 -11.05 -12.96 -8.70
N THR A 8 -9.98 -12.80 -9.48
CA THR A 8 -9.31 -13.90 -10.19
C THR A 8 -8.10 -14.44 -9.45
N ILE A 9 -7.71 -13.83 -8.32
CA ILE A 9 -6.56 -14.25 -7.51
C ILE A 9 -7.02 -15.23 -6.42
N ASP A 10 -6.26 -16.32 -6.24
CA ASP A 10 -6.49 -17.27 -5.16
C ASP A 10 -6.00 -16.69 -3.81
N HIS A 11 -6.94 -16.12 -3.05
CA HIS A 11 -6.66 -15.54 -1.73
C HIS A 11 -6.33 -16.57 -0.66
N ILE A 12 -6.52 -17.88 -0.92
CA ILE A 12 -6.09 -18.95 -0.01
C ILE A 12 -4.56 -19.08 -0.05
N LYS A 13 -3.94 -18.81 -1.21
CA LYS A 13 -2.49 -18.91 -1.39
C LYS A 13 -1.77 -17.57 -1.30
N LEU A 14 -2.51 -16.46 -1.36
CA LEU A 14 -1.94 -15.11 -1.34
C LEU A 14 -1.29 -14.83 0.02
N GLN A 15 -0.14 -14.16 -0.01
CA GLN A 15 0.65 -13.86 1.18
C GLN A 15 1.08 -12.38 1.15
N PRO A 16 1.66 -11.84 2.23
CA PRO A 16 2.19 -10.49 2.23
C PRO A 16 3.26 -10.27 1.15
N GLY A 17 3.13 -9.20 0.38
CA GLY A 17 3.94 -8.95 -0.82
C GLY A 17 3.48 -7.71 -1.60
N ILE A 18 4.09 -7.49 -2.75
CA ILE A 18 3.78 -6.41 -3.69
C ILE A 18 3.43 -7.05 -5.02
N TYR A 19 2.21 -6.85 -5.50
CA TYR A 19 1.74 -7.52 -6.72
C TYR A 19 1.19 -6.50 -7.72
N VAL A 20 1.53 -6.66 -9.00
CA VAL A 20 0.79 -5.97 -10.08
C VAL A 20 -0.63 -6.54 -10.10
N SER A 21 -1.59 -5.77 -9.62
CA SER A 21 -3.01 -6.12 -9.62
C SER A 21 -3.58 -6.10 -11.03
N ARG A 22 -3.29 -5.03 -11.78
CA ARG A 22 -3.68 -4.86 -13.19
C ARG A 22 -2.93 -3.70 -13.83
N LYS A 23 -2.97 -3.67 -15.16
CA LYS A 23 -2.53 -2.54 -15.99
C LYS A 23 -3.73 -2.03 -16.81
N ASP A 24 -4.11 -0.79 -16.57
CA ASP A 24 -5.20 -0.12 -17.29
C ASP A 24 -4.59 0.75 -18.42
N TYR A 25 -5.01 0.55 -19.67
CA TYR A 25 -4.49 1.26 -20.84
C TYR A 25 -5.44 2.38 -21.28
N LEU A 26 -4.96 3.62 -21.23
CA LEU A 26 -5.69 4.83 -21.61
C LEU A 26 -5.04 5.47 -22.84
N GLY A 27 -5.34 4.91 -24.01
CA GLY A 27 -4.67 5.30 -25.26
C GLY A 27 -3.20 4.86 -25.24
N LYS A 28 -2.28 5.82 -25.12
CA LYS A 28 -0.83 5.55 -25.01
C LYS A 28 -0.35 5.48 -23.55
N GLU A 29 -1.16 5.96 -22.61
CA GLU A 29 -0.82 5.97 -21.19
C GLU A 29 -1.19 4.64 -20.54
N VAL A 30 -0.39 4.21 -19.57
CA VAL A 30 -0.62 3.02 -18.76
C VAL A 30 -0.75 3.44 -17.30
N ILE A 31 -1.73 2.88 -16.59
CA ILE A 31 -1.80 2.97 -15.13
C ILE A 31 -1.55 1.58 -14.58
N THR A 32 -0.47 1.43 -13.82
CA THR A 32 -0.19 0.20 -13.08
C THR A 32 -0.80 0.30 -11.69
N THR A 33 -1.70 -0.63 -11.36
CA THR A 33 -2.26 -0.77 -10.01
C THR A 33 -1.52 -1.87 -9.26
N PHE A 34 -1.00 -1.55 -8.09
CA PHE A 34 -0.31 -2.47 -7.20
C PHE A 34 -1.17 -2.81 -5.99
N ASP A 35 -1.23 -4.11 -5.66
CA ASP A 35 -1.72 -4.66 -4.40
C ASP A 35 -0.55 -4.72 -3.43
N ILE A 36 -0.55 -3.82 -2.45
CA ILE A 36 0.41 -3.79 -1.34
C ILE A 36 -0.19 -4.62 -0.21
N ARG A 37 0.05 -5.94 -0.26
CA ARG A 37 -0.53 -6.90 0.67
C ARG A 37 0.30 -6.94 1.95
N MET A 38 -0.28 -6.48 3.05
CA MET A 38 0.42 -6.37 4.33
C MET A 38 0.14 -7.54 5.28
N THR A 39 -1.03 -8.18 5.16
CA THR A 39 -1.40 -9.34 5.97
C THR A 39 -1.89 -10.48 5.10
N SER A 40 -1.64 -11.71 5.54
CA SER A 40 -2.14 -12.91 4.85
C SER A 40 -3.68 -12.98 4.92
N PRO A 41 -4.40 -13.04 3.79
CA PRO A 41 -5.86 -13.04 3.79
C PRO A 41 -6.45 -14.24 4.57
N ASN A 42 -7.28 -13.94 5.57
CA ASN A 42 -7.99 -14.93 6.40
C ASN A 42 -7.10 -15.84 7.27
N GLU A 43 -5.80 -15.56 7.36
CA GLU A 43 -4.85 -16.28 8.24
C GLU A 43 -4.31 -15.38 9.34
N GLU A 44 -4.01 -14.13 9.00
CA GLU A 44 -3.54 -13.12 9.95
C GLU A 44 -4.65 -12.14 10.33
N PRO A 45 -4.60 -11.55 11.54
CA PRO A 45 -5.49 -10.47 11.91
C PRO A 45 -5.41 -9.32 10.90
N VAL A 46 -6.57 -8.78 10.54
CA VAL A 46 -6.67 -7.57 9.72
C VAL A 46 -6.14 -6.36 10.50
N MET A 47 -5.76 -5.32 9.77
CA MET A 47 -5.47 -4.01 10.35
C MET A 47 -6.79 -3.32 10.74
N ASN A 48 -6.86 -2.65 11.87
CA ASN A 48 -8.02 -1.82 12.21
C ASN A 48 -8.00 -0.50 11.42
N THR A 49 -9.10 0.24 11.49
CA THR A 49 -9.29 1.45 10.70
C THR A 49 -8.32 2.55 11.12
N ALA A 50 -8.08 2.73 12.42
CA ALA A 50 -7.25 3.82 12.95
C ALA A 50 -5.79 3.79 12.44
N GLU A 51 -5.16 2.62 12.40
CA GLU A 51 -3.80 2.45 11.89
C GLU A 51 -3.72 2.53 10.36
N LEU A 52 -4.72 2.00 9.66
CA LEU A 52 -4.80 2.12 8.19
C LEU A 52 -4.98 3.57 7.78
N HIS A 53 -5.79 4.32 8.51
CA HIS A 53 -6.07 5.72 8.25
C HIS A 53 -4.86 6.62 8.55
N ALA A 54 -4.19 6.39 9.68
CA ALA A 54 -2.91 7.06 9.97
C ALA A 54 -1.87 6.77 8.87
N MET A 55 -1.78 5.52 8.43
CA MET A 55 -0.89 5.10 7.35
C MET A 55 -1.26 5.72 6.00
N GLU A 56 -2.55 5.83 5.68
CA GLU A 56 -3.04 6.50 4.47
C GLU A 56 -2.53 7.95 4.40
N HIS A 57 -2.68 8.72 5.49
CA HIS A 57 -2.22 10.10 5.55
C HIS A 57 -0.70 10.23 5.36
N LEU A 58 0.08 9.39 6.04
CA LEU A 58 1.54 9.40 5.97
C LEU A 58 2.05 8.95 4.60
N ALA A 59 1.53 7.84 4.07
CA ALA A 59 1.88 7.33 2.75
C ALA A 59 1.51 8.33 1.65
N ALA A 60 0.29 8.89 1.67
CA ALA A 60 -0.14 9.88 0.69
C ALA A 60 0.75 11.15 0.72
N THR A 61 1.18 11.57 1.91
CA THR A 61 2.11 12.69 2.07
C THR A 61 3.48 12.35 1.51
N PHE A 62 4.07 11.22 1.90
CA PHE A 62 5.38 10.80 1.42
C PHE A 62 5.39 10.65 -0.11
N LEU A 63 4.47 9.84 -0.64
CA LEU A 63 4.43 9.46 -2.05
C LEU A 63 4.29 10.67 -2.95
N ARG A 64 3.42 11.63 -2.63
CA ARG A 64 3.22 12.84 -3.44
C ARG A 64 4.37 13.83 -3.38
N ASN A 65 5.21 13.76 -2.34
CA ASN A 65 6.40 14.58 -2.21
C ASN A 65 7.70 13.86 -2.65
N HIS A 66 7.61 12.60 -3.10
CA HIS A 66 8.76 11.85 -3.56
C HIS A 66 9.36 12.46 -4.84
N ALA A 67 10.67 12.70 -4.87
CA ALA A 67 11.34 13.41 -5.96
C ALA A 67 11.13 12.76 -7.34
N GLU A 68 11.15 11.42 -7.41
CA GLU A 68 11.02 10.69 -8.68
C GLU A 68 9.58 10.25 -9.00
N PHE A 69 8.77 10.01 -7.97
CA PHE A 69 7.48 9.33 -8.11
C PHE A 69 6.29 10.25 -7.84
N GLY A 70 6.48 11.41 -7.20
CA GLY A 70 5.40 12.31 -6.78
C GLY A 70 4.47 12.72 -7.92
N SER A 71 5.03 13.06 -9.08
CA SER A 71 4.25 13.42 -10.28
C SER A 71 3.55 12.24 -10.97
N LYS A 72 3.89 11.00 -10.59
CA LYS A 72 3.35 9.75 -11.14
C LYS A 72 2.30 9.11 -10.23
N ILE A 73 2.16 9.57 -8.98
CA ILE A 73 1.16 9.04 -8.03
C ILE A 73 -0.24 9.43 -8.48
N ILE A 74 -1.08 8.43 -8.77
CA ILE A 74 -2.50 8.62 -9.04
C ILE A 74 -3.31 8.44 -7.75
N TYR A 75 -3.06 7.37 -7.01
CA TYR A 75 -3.82 7.03 -5.81
C TYR A 75 -3.02 6.15 -4.85
N TRP A 76 -3.24 6.37 -3.56
CA TRP A 76 -2.92 5.44 -2.48
C TRP A 76 -4.18 5.32 -1.62
N GLY A 77 -4.56 4.10 -1.24
CA GLY A 77 -5.59 3.96 -0.21
C GLY A 77 -5.89 2.53 0.23
N PRO A 78 -6.58 2.40 1.37
CA PRO A 78 -6.80 1.12 2.03
C PRO A 78 -7.80 0.24 1.29
N MET A 79 -7.53 -1.07 1.31
CA MET A 79 -8.51 -2.06 0.86
C MET A 79 -9.62 -2.23 1.88
N GLY A 80 -10.87 -2.40 1.44
CA GLY A 80 -12.01 -2.60 2.34
C GLY A 80 -11.92 -3.87 3.21
N CYS A 81 -11.14 -4.88 2.80
CA CYS A 81 -10.86 -6.06 3.61
C CYS A 81 -9.78 -5.84 4.68
N ARG A 82 -9.13 -4.66 4.68
CA ARG A 82 -8.13 -4.22 5.67
C ARG A 82 -6.89 -5.12 5.80
N THR A 83 -6.49 -5.75 4.70
CA THR A 83 -5.29 -6.60 4.62
C THR A 83 -4.15 -5.97 3.79
N GLY A 84 -4.38 -4.78 3.24
CA GLY A 84 -3.42 -4.09 2.39
C GLY A 84 -3.94 -2.77 1.85
N ASN A 85 -3.20 -2.19 0.91
CA ASN A 85 -3.51 -0.94 0.24
C ASN A 85 -3.37 -1.10 -1.28
N TYR A 86 -4.04 -0.26 -2.05
CA TYR A 86 -3.77 -0.10 -3.47
C TYR A 86 -2.91 1.14 -3.73
N LEU A 87 -1.89 0.98 -4.55
CA LEU A 87 -1.11 2.08 -5.14
C LEU A 87 -1.35 2.12 -6.65
N LEU A 88 -1.73 3.26 -7.20
CA LEU A 88 -1.83 3.47 -8.65
C LEU A 88 -0.74 4.44 -9.09
N LEU A 89 0.05 4.01 -10.09
CA LEU A 89 1.10 4.81 -10.70
C LEU A 89 0.85 5.02 -12.18
N ALA A 90 1.07 6.24 -12.66
CA ALA A 90 1.16 6.54 -14.09
C ALA A 90 2.48 5.98 -14.64
N GLY A 91 2.35 4.99 -15.52
CA GLY A 91 3.44 4.28 -16.18
C GLY A 91 3.22 2.77 -16.20
N ASP A 92 4.02 2.09 -17.02
CA ASP A 92 4.04 0.64 -17.17
C ASP A 92 5.16 0.06 -16.30
N TYR A 93 4.80 -0.50 -15.15
CA TYR A 93 5.75 -0.96 -14.14
C TYR A 93 5.51 -2.43 -13.78
N GLU A 94 6.54 -3.06 -13.21
CA GLU A 94 6.50 -4.36 -12.56
C GLU A 94 6.62 -4.20 -11.05
N SER A 95 6.19 -5.19 -10.27
CA SER A 95 6.24 -5.17 -8.79
C SER A 95 7.64 -4.81 -8.26
N ARG A 96 8.68 -5.31 -8.93
CA ARG A 96 10.08 -5.09 -8.56
C ARG A 96 10.51 -3.62 -8.68
N ASP A 97 9.93 -2.86 -9.60
CA ASP A 97 10.32 -1.48 -9.88
C ASP A 97 9.98 -0.55 -8.71
N ILE A 98 8.97 -0.91 -7.91
CA ILE A 98 8.49 -0.08 -6.79
C ILE A 98 8.99 -0.56 -5.42
N VAL A 99 9.76 -1.66 -5.35
CA VAL A 99 10.29 -2.17 -4.08
C VAL A 99 11.08 -1.10 -3.32
N PRO A 100 12.01 -0.35 -3.94
CA PRO A 100 12.73 0.72 -3.24
C PRO A 100 11.80 1.81 -2.70
N LEU A 101 10.82 2.25 -3.52
CA LEU A 101 9.83 3.25 -3.11
C LEU A 101 8.99 2.77 -1.91
N MET A 102 8.61 1.49 -1.88
CA MET A 102 7.87 0.92 -0.76
C MET A 102 8.73 0.85 0.50
N ILE A 103 9.99 0.44 0.39
CA ILE A 103 10.92 0.45 1.53
C ILE A 103 11.03 1.86 2.12
N GLU A 104 11.35 2.86 1.29
CA GLU A 104 11.50 4.25 1.75
C GLU A 104 10.22 4.80 2.40
N MET A 105 9.06 4.53 1.80
CA MET A 105 7.77 4.96 2.34
C MET A 105 7.46 4.31 3.69
N PHE A 106 7.67 2.99 3.83
CA PHE A 106 7.40 2.31 5.08
C PHE A 106 8.44 2.65 6.15
N GLU A 107 9.69 2.97 5.79
CA GLU A 107 10.69 3.53 6.70
C GLU A 107 10.26 4.92 7.19
N PHE A 108 9.79 5.78 6.29
CA PHE A 108 9.22 7.07 6.65
C PHE A 108 8.05 6.90 7.64
N ILE A 109 7.13 5.97 7.39
CA ILE A 109 6.01 5.71 8.33
C ILE A 109 6.54 5.20 9.66
N ARG A 110 7.43 4.21 9.67
CA ARG A 110 8.04 3.62 10.88
C ARG A 110 8.72 4.68 11.74
N ASP A 111 9.41 5.63 11.11
CA ASP A 111 10.25 6.61 11.80
C ASP A 111 9.53 7.95 12.00
N PHE A 112 8.30 8.11 11.50
CA PHE A 112 7.59 9.39 11.54
C PHE A 112 7.43 9.93 12.96
N GLU A 113 7.81 11.19 13.15
CA GLU A 113 7.62 11.94 14.37
C GLU A 113 6.83 13.22 14.10
N GLY A 114 6.06 13.66 15.09
CA GLY A 114 5.22 14.85 15.00
C GLY A 114 3.76 14.55 14.69
N GLU A 115 3.04 15.59 14.24
CA GLU A 115 1.62 15.50 13.95
C GLU A 115 1.37 14.90 12.56
N ILE A 116 0.43 13.94 12.47
CA ILE A 116 0.05 13.34 11.19
C ILE A 116 -0.52 14.44 10.28
N PRO A 117 0.03 14.65 9.06
CA PRO A 117 -0.45 15.66 8.14
C PRO A 117 -1.94 15.47 7.82
N GLY A 118 -2.73 16.54 7.93
CA GLY A 118 -4.17 16.50 7.66
C GLY A 118 -5.01 15.80 8.74
N ALA A 119 -4.43 15.34 9.86
CA ALA A 119 -5.17 14.79 10.99
C ALA A 119 -5.83 15.90 11.85
N SER A 120 -6.64 16.74 11.21
CA SER A 120 -7.35 17.86 11.83
C SER A 120 -8.85 17.78 11.50
N ALA A 121 -9.69 18.41 12.34
CA ALA A 121 -11.13 18.48 12.09
C ALA A 121 -11.49 19.19 10.77
N LYS A 122 -10.60 20.04 10.26
CA LYS A 122 -10.79 20.75 8.99
C LYS A 122 -10.45 19.88 7.78
N ASP A 123 -9.43 19.03 7.90
CA ASP A 123 -8.78 18.40 6.76
C ASP A 123 -9.06 16.88 6.67
N CYS A 124 -9.67 16.29 7.69
CA CYS A 124 -10.00 14.86 7.73
C CYS A 124 -11.45 14.61 8.17
N GLY A 125 -12.15 13.75 7.42
CA GLY A 125 -13.54 13.38 7.70
C GLY A 125 -13.74 12.59 9.01
N ASN A 126 -12.66 12.03 9.59
CA ASN A 126 -12.70 11.31 10.86
C ASN A 126 -11.36 11.39 11.62
N TYR A 127 -10.88 12.61 11.90
CA TYR A 127 -9.56 12.84 12.49
C TYR A 127 -9.32 12.18 13.87
N LEU A 128 -10.38 11.74 14.56
CA LEU A 128 -10.31 11.05 15.85
C LEU A 128 -9.94 9.56 15.72
N ASP A 129 -10.09 8.97 14.52
CA ASP A 129 -9.78 7.56 14.25
C ASP A 129 -8.35 7.44 13.70
N MET A 130 -7.36 7.68 14.57
CA MET A 130 -5.94 7.65 14.23
C MET A 130 -5.17 6.82 15.26
N ASN A 131 -4.32 5.90 14.79
CA ASN A 131 -3.41 5.15 15.65
C ASN A 131 -1.99 5.14 15.08
N PRO A 132 -1.19 6.22 15.33
CA PRO A 132 0.19 6.29 14.86
C PRO A 132 1.07 5.17 15.40
N GLY A 133 0.87 4.77 16.66
CA GLY A 133 1.66 3.70 17.28
C GLY A 133 1.52 2.38 16.54
N MET A 134 0.29 1.98 16.21
CA MET A 134 0.04 0.76 15.43
C MET A 134 0.42 0.91 13.96
N ALA A 135 0.29 2.10 13.36
CA ALA A 135 0.78 2.34 12.00
C ALA A 135 2.30 2.13 11.91
N LYS A 136 3.07 2.68 12.86
CA LYS A 136 4.53 2.50 12.97
C LYS A 136 4.89 1.03 13.19
N TYR A 137 4.17 0.33 14.07
CA TYR A 137 4.37 -1.11 14.31
C TYR A 137 4.17 -1.95 13.05
N LEU A 138 3.06 -1.75 12.32
CA LEU A 138 2.74 -2.51 11.11
C LEU A 138 3.70 -2.18 9.96
N ALA A 139 4.12 -0.93 9.82
CA ALA A 139 5.16 -0.54 8.88
C ALA A 139 6.47 -1.28 9.18
N ASN A 140 6.90 -1.28 10.44
CA ASN A 140 8.10 -2.01 10.87
C ASN A 140 7.98 -3.52 10.62
N LYS A 141 6.83 -4.12 10.92
CA LYS A 141 6.59 -5.55 10.66
C LYS A 141 6.70 -5.85 9.17
N TYR A 142 6.05 -5.07 8.32
CA TYR A 142 6.06 -5.29 6.88
C TYR A 142 7.47 -5.09 6.26
N LEU A 143 8.23 -4.11 6.75
CA LEU A 143 9.63 -3.93 6.37
C LEU A 143 10.47 -5.17 6.65
N ASN A 144 10.42 -5.67 7.89
CA ASN A 144 11.28 -6.77 8.33
C ASN A 144 10.83 -8.13 7.79
N ASP A 145 9.54 -8.39 7.75
CA ASP A 145 9.00 -9.71 7.39
C ASP A 145 8.85 -9.89 5.88
N VAL A 146 8.86 -8.79 5.11
CA VAL A 146 8.56 -8.83 3.66
C VAL A 146 9.56 -8.01 2.85
N LEU A 147 9.70 -6.71 3.10
CA LEU A 147 10.34 -5.81 2.12
C LEU A 147 11.87 -5.94 2.06
N TYR A 148 12.55 -6.03 3.20
CA TYR A 148 14.02 -6.04 3.24
C TYR A 148 14.64 -7.30 2.59
N ASP A 149 13.94 -8.43 2.64
CA ASP A 149 14.34 -9.68 1.99
C ASP A 149 13.24 -10.17 1.04
N ILE A 150 12.66 -9.25 0.25
CA ILE A 150 11.53 -9.60 -0.62
C ILE A 150 11.95 -10.60 -1.69
N ARG A 151 11.29 -11.76 -1.64
CA ARG A 151 11.55 -12.89 -2.54
C ARG A 151 10.64 -12.85 -3.78
N PRO A 152 11.01 -13.53 -4.88
CA PRO A 152 10.18 -13.56 -6.10
C PRO A 152 8.74 -14.03 -5.89
N ASP A 153 8.48 -14.95 -4.95
CA ASP A 153 7.12 -15.42 -4.61
C ASP A 153 6.25 -14.36 -3.93
N ARG A 154 6.84 -13.21 -3.55
CA ARG A 154 6.14 -12.04 -3.01
C ARG A 154 5.97 -10.91 -4.02
N LEU A 155 6.37 -11.13 -5.28
CA LEU A 155 6.29 -10.16 -6.37
C LEU A 155 5.31 -10.56 -7.48
N THR A 156 4.95 -11.84 -7.54
CA THR A 156 4.04 -12.42 -8.53
C THR A 156 2.90 -13.12 -7.81
N TYR A 157 1.66 -12.93 -8.26
CA TYR A 157 0.53 -13.61 -7.65
C TYR A 157 0.68 -15.14 -7.73
N PRO A 158 0.23 -15.88 -6.70
CA PRO A 158 0.22 -17.32 -6.75
C PRO A 158 -0.74 -17.82 -7.84
N GLU A 159 -0.33 -18.88 -8.54
CA GLU A 159 -1.16 -19.64 -9.49
C GLU A 159 -2.20 -20.51 -8.77
#